data_AF-A0A6N6SB28-F1
#
_entry.id   AF-A0A6N6SB28-F1
#
_cell.length_a   1.000
_cell.length_b   1.000
_cell.length_c   1.000
_cell.angle_alpha   90.00
_cell.angle_beta   90.00
_cell.angle_gamma   90.00
#
_symmetry.space_group_name_H-M   'P 1'
#
loop_
_entity.id
_entity.type
_entity.pdbx_description
1 polymer ?
#
loop_
_entity_poly.entity_id
_entity_poly.type
_entity_poly.pdbx_seq_one_letter_code
_entity_poly.pdbx_strand_id
1 'polypeptide(L)'
;MTGSMAGEIVGASGDLDKVQFAIERLLDTPEGWRPLVREMVARWPEAPAGEVMLAIVAAATEIERMFGPGSPSREGAAQGWRLAALVGADLYAMEEVGLPHATAGDLRRYWKIDPWFLDL
;
A
#
# COMPACT_ATOMS: atom_id res chain seq x y z
N MET A 1 -18.92 15.90 24.71
CA MET A 1 -17.92 15.54 23.70
C MET A 1 -16.97 14.51 24.31
N THR A 2 -17.32 13.24 24.21
CA THR A 2 -16.45 12.12 24.60
C THR A 2 -16.27 11.29 23.33
N GLY A 3 -15.30 11.69 22.51
CA GLY A 3 -14.85 10.91 21.36
C GLY A 3 -14.09 9.68 21.86
N SER A 4 -14.39 8.53 21.27
CA SER A 4 -13.85 7.23 21.66
C SER A 4 -12.36 7.12 21.35
N MET A 5 -11.50 7.21 22.38
CA MET A 5 -10.06 6.89 22.29
C MET A 5 -9.77 5.46 21.80
N ALA A 6 -10.76 4.56 21.83
CA ALA A 6 -10.61 3.20 21.34
C ALA A 6 -10.52 3.12 19.82
N GLY A 7 -11.10 4.08 19.08
CA GLY A 7 -11.02 4.14 17.62
C GLY A 7 -9.63 4.54 17.11
N GLU A 8 -8.99 5.52 17.78
CA GLU A 8 -7.63 5.98 17.42
C GLU A 8 -6.55 4.92 17.70
N ILE A 9 -6.66 4.16 18.79
CA ILE A 9 -5.67 3.14 19.15
C ILE A 9 -5.74 1.92 18.20
N VAL A 10 -6.96 1.50 17.82
CA VAL A 10 -7.15 0.41 16.85
C VAL A 10 -6.74 0.83 15.44
N GLY A 11 -7.02 2.08 15.04
CA GLY A 11 -6.53 2.65 13.79
C GLY A 11 -5.01 2.69 13.71
N ALA A 12 -4.35 3.22 14.76
CA ALA A 12 -2.88 3.29 14.81
C ALA A 12 -2.21 1.90 14.79
N SER A 13 -2.75 0.90 15.49
CA SER A 13 -2.23 -0.47 15.44
C SER A 13 -2.42 -1.12 14.07
N GLY A 14 -3.58 -0.90 13.44
CA GLY A 14 -3.88 -1.41 12.11
C GLY A 14 -3.03 -0.76 11.03
N ASP A 15 -2.58 0.48 11.20
CA ASP A 15 -1.68 1.17 10.27
C ASP A 15 -0.25 0.66 10.40
N LEU A 16 0.22 0.43 11.62
CA LEU A 16 1.55 -0.14 11.85
C LEU A 16 1.69 -1.54 11.23
N ASP A 17 0.64 -2.37 11.30
CA ASP A 17 0.64 -3.70 10.67
C ASP A 17 0.83 -3.64 9.14
N LYS A 18 0.22 -2.65 8.47
CA LYS A 18 0.33 -2.47 7.01
C LYS A 18 1.74 -2.01 6.62
N VAL A 19 2.30 -1.06 7.37
CA VAL A 19 3.67 -0.55 7.15
C VAL A 19 4.68 -1.68 7.35
N GLN A 20 4.56 -2.44 8.44
CA GLN A 20 5.46 -3.56 8.71
C GLN A 20 5.40 -4.61 7.60
N PHE A 21 4.20 -5.00 7.18
CA PHE A 21 4.03 -5.94 6.08
C PHE A 21 4.65 -5.43 4.77
N ALA A 22 4.49 -4.15 4.47
CA ALA A 22 5.12 -3.53 3.30
C ALA A 22 6.65 -3.53 3.40
N ILE A 23 7.23 -3.21 4.56
CA ILE A 23 8.68 -3.30 4.78
C ILE A 23 9.18 -4.72 4.54
N GLU A 24 8.53 -5.73 5.12
CA GLU A 24 8.91 -7.14 4.98
C GLU A 24 8.94 -7.55 3.50
N ARG A 25 7.96 -7.13 2.69
CA ARG A 25 7.89 -7.45 1.26
C ARG A 25 8.86 -6.68 0.40
N LEU A 26 9.07 -5.39 0.69
CA LEU A 26 10.03 -4.57 -0.04
C LEU A 26 11.49 -5.00 0.24
N LEU A 27 11.76 -5.60 1.40
CA LEU A 27 13.06 -6.18 1.73
C LEU A 27 13.25 -7.62 1.23
N ASP A 28 12.19 -8.30 0.78
CA ASP A 28 12.24 -9.64 0.18
C ASP A 28 12.72 -9.55 -1.28
N THR A 29 13.97 -9.14 -1.47
CA THR A 29 14.55 -8.88 -2.79
C THR A 29 14.93 -10.16 -3.54
N PRO A 30 14.90 -10.16 -4.89
CA PRO A 30 14.66 -9.01 -5.77
C PRO A 30 13.19 -8.76 -6.15
N GLU A 31 12.30 -9.72 -5.96
CA GLU A 31 10.95 -9.69 -6.55
C GLU A 31 9.79 -9.68 -5.53
N GLY A 32 10.06 -9.63 -4.22
CA GLY A 32 9.03 -9.65 -3.17
C GLY A 32 8.09 -8.44 -3.16
N TRP A 33 8.48 -7.37 -3.86
CA TRP A 33 7.62 -6.20 -4.10
C TRP A 33 6.46 -6.49 -5.05
N ARG A 34 6.59 -7.46 -5.97
CA ARG A 34 5.56 -7.75 -7.00
C ARG A 34 4.19 -8.08 -6.41
N PRO A 35 4.06 -9.03 -5.47
CA PRO A 35 2.75 -9.37 -4.91
C PRO A 35 2.26 -8.35 -3.86
N LEU A 36 3.08 -7.38 -3.44
CA LEU A 36 2.82 -6.52 -2.28
C LEU A 36 1.41 -5.92 -2.29
N VAL A 37 1.07 -5.18 -3.34
CA VAL A 37 -0.19 -4.43 -3.39
C VAL A 37 -1.39 -5.38 -3.44
N ARG A 38 -1.31 -6.45 -4.22
CA ARG A 38 -2.37 -7.48 -4.30
C ARG A 38 -2.60 -8.15 -2.96
N GLU A 39 -1.53 -8.46 -2.22
CA GLU A 39 -1.64 -9.08 -0.91
C GLU A 39 -2.15 -8.13 0.16
N MET A 40 -1.72 -6.86 0.16
CA MET A 40 -2.26 -5.83 1.05
C MET A 40 -3.77 -5.69 0.86
N VAL A 41 -4.21 -5.54 -0.39
CA VAL A 41 -5.63 -5.40 -0.71
C VAL A 41 -6.44 -6.65 -0.36
N ALA A 42 -5.87 -7.85 -0.53
CA ALA A 42 -6.52 -9.10 -0.12
C ALA A 42 -6.62 -9.25 1.40
N ARG A 43 -5.61 -8.78 2.14
CA ARG A 43 -5.51 -8.91 3.60
C ARG A 43 -6.34 -7.87 4.34
N TRP A 44 -6.46 -6.65 3.80
CA TRP A 44 -7.20 -5.55 4.41
C TRP A 44 -8.25 -4.95 3.46
N PRO A 45 -9.23 -5.73 2.97
CA PRO A 45 -10.18 -5.25 1.96
C PRO A 45 -11.08 -4.11 2.45
N GLU A 46 -11.29 -3.98 3.76
CA GLU A 46 -12.14 -2.93 4.35
C GLU A 46 -11.35 -1.68 4.74
N ALA A 47 -10.02 -1.68 4.62
CA ALA A 47 -9.21 -0.50 4.92
C ALA A 47 -9.48 0.61 3.89
N PRO A 48 -9.45 1.90 4.28
CA PRO A 48 -9.45 3.01 3.34
C PRO A 48 -8.40 2.81 2.25
N ALA A 49 -8.77 3.04 0.99
CA ALA A 49 -7.86 2.75 -0.12
C ALA A 49 -6.56 3.57 -0.04
N GLY A 50 -6.65 4.80 0.46
CA GLY A 50 -5.49 5.67 0.72
C GLY A 50 -4.51 5.11 1.78
N GLU A 51 -4.96 4.28 2.72
CA GLU A 51 -4.06 3.65 3.71
C GLU A 51 -3.11 2.65 3.05
N VAL A 52 -3.52 1.98 1.98
CA VAL A 52 -2.63 1.08 1.22
C VAL A 52 -1.47 1.87 0.62
N MET A 53 -1.77 2.99 -0.05
CA MET A 53 -0.77 3.89 -0.61
C MET A 53 0.14 4.47 0.48
N LEU A 54 -0.44 4.99 1.57
CA LEU A 54 0.30 5.61 2.66
C LEU A 54 1.25 4.62 3.35
N ALA A 55 0.81 3.38 3.58
CA ALA A 55 1.65 2.36 4.20
C ALA A 55 2.87 2.00 3.33
N ILE A 56 2.70 1.94 2.00
CA ILE A 56 3.82 1.70 1.07
C ILE A 56 4.80 2.88 1.08
N VAL A 57 4.30 4.12 1.09
CA VAL A 57 5.12 5.34 1.20
C VAL A 57 5.92 5.36 2.50
N ALA A 58 5.29 5.05 3.62
CA ALA A 58 5.94 4.98 4.93
C ALA A 58 7.01 3.88 4.94
N ALA A 59 6.71 2.69 4.40
CA ALA A 59 7.66 1.60 4.31
C ALA A 59 8.90 1.95 3.46
N ALA A 60 8.69 2.53 2.27
CA ALA A 60 9.79 2.97 1.40
C ALA A 60 10.67 4.03 2.10
N THR A 61 10.04 4.99 2.78
CA THR A 61 10.73 6.04 3.54
C THR A 61 11.59 5.44 4.66
N GLU A 62 11.05 4.49 5.43
CA GLU A 62 11.81 3.85 6.52
C GLU A 62 12.99 3.01 6.00
N ILE A 63 12.81 2.29 4.88
CA ILE A 63 13.91 1.57 4.22
C ILE A 63 15.02 2.55 3.78
N GLU A 64 14.67 3.68 3.17
CA GLU A 64 15.67 4.68 2.77
C GLU A 64 16.40 5.30 3.97
N ARG A 65 15.74 5.45 5.12
CA ARG A 65 16.36 5.92 6.36
C ARG A 65 17.31 4.88 6.96
N MET A 66 16.94 3.60 6.90
CA MET A 66 17.73 2.50 7.47
C MET A 66 18.96 2.16 6.62
N PHE A 67 18.85 2.26 5.29
CA PHE A 67 19.89 1.81 4.36
C PHE A 67 20.52 2.98 3.59
N GLY A 68 21.85 2.99 3.56
CA GLY A 68 22.62 4.00 2.81
C GLY A 68 22.50 3.86 1.28
N PRO A 69 22.92 4.89 0.52
CA PRO A 69 23.00 4.83 -0.94
C PRO A 69 23.82 3.62 -1.43
N GLY A 70 23.35 2.94 -2.48
CA GLY A 70 24.01 1.76 -3.05
C GLY A 70 23.70 0.43 -2.35
N SER A 71 22.92 0.42 -1.27
CA SER A 71 22.42 -0.81 -0.67
C SER A 71 21.39 -1.50 -1.59
N PRO A 72 21.45 -2.83 -1.79
CA PRO A 72 20.42 -3.57 -2.52
C PRO A 72 19.00 -3.36 -1.96
N SER A 73 18.87 -3.15 -0.64
CA SER A 73 17.59 -2.85 0.01
C SER A 73 16.91 -1.58 -0.52
N ARG A 74 17.66 -0.62 -1.09
CA ARG A 74 17.10 0.59 -1.69
C ARG A 74 16.39 0.34 -3.02
N GLU A 75 16.67 -0.77 -3.71
CA GLU A 75 15.90 -1.15 -4.89
C GLU A 75 14.44 -1.44 -4.51
N GLY A 76 14.23 -2.11 -3.37
CA GLY A 76 12.91 -2.32 -2.79
C GLY A 76 12.18 -1.01 -2.49
N ALA A 77 12.84 -0.04 -1.85
CA ALA A 77 12.25 1.28 -1.60
C ALA A 77 11.85 2.01 -2.89
N ALA A 78 12.67 1.96 -3.94
CA ALA A 78 12.35 2.55 -5.24
C ALA A 78 11.10 1.89 -5.87
N GLN A 79 10.96 0.56 -5.74
CA GLN A 79 9.73 -0.12 -6.17
C GLN A 79 8.52 0.27 -5.31
N GLY A 80 8.70 0.43 -3.99
CA GLY A 80 7.65 0.94 -3.11
C GLY A 80 7.08 2.28 -3.57
N TRP A 81 7.94 3.26 -3.85
CA TRP A 81 7.52 4.56 -4.39
C TRP A 81 6.75 4.43 -5.71
N ARG A 82 7.24 3.58 -6.62
CA ARG A 82 6.55 3.31 -7.89
C ARG A 82 5.17 2.70 -7.67
N LEU A 83 5.05 1.71 -6.80
CA LEU A 83 3.77 1.06 -6.49
C LEU A 83 2.78 2.05 -5.87
N ALA A 84 3.23 2.88 -4.93
CA ALA A 84 2.38 3.91 -4.33
C ALA A 84 1.84 4.90 -5.38
N ALA A 85 2.68 5.34 -6.32
CA ALA A 85 2.26 6.22 -7.41
C ALA A 85 1.22 5.55 -8.32
N LEU A 86 1.38 4.26 -8.63
CA LEU A 86 0.44 3.50 -9.46
C LEU A 86 -0.91 3.30 -8.76
N VAL A 87 -0.91 2.98 -7.46
CA VAL A 87 -2.15 2.93 -6.67
C VAL A 87 -2.86 4.28 -6.66
N GLY A 88 -2.10 5.38 -6.50
CA GLY A 88 -2.67 6.73 -6.57
C GLY A 88 -3.28 7.06 -7.93
N ALA A 89 -2.63 6.64 -9.03
CA ALA A 89 -3.15 6.82 -10.38
C ALA A 89 -4.46 6.05 -10.61
N ASP A 90 -4.55 4.81 -10.12
CA ASP A 90 -5.77 4.00 -10.20
C ASP A 90 -6.92 4.64 -9.40
N LEU A 91 -6.64 5.10 -8.17
CA LEU A 91 -7.65 5.79 -7.35
C LEU A 91 -8.17 7.05 -8.03
N TYR A 92 -7.26 7.84 -8.61
CA TYR A 92 -7.63 9.03 -9.38
C TYR A 92 -8.49 8.66 -10.60
N ALA A 93 -8.09 7.64 -11.37
CA ALA A 93 -8.86 7.19 -12.53
C ALA A 93 -10.27 6.71 -12.12
N MET A 94 -10.37 5.93 -11.04
CA MET A 94 -11.64 5.46 -10.49
C MET A 94 -12.54 6.62 -10.06
N GLU A 95 -11.99 7.64 -9.40
CA GLU A 95 -12.72 8.85 -9.01
C GLU A 95 -13.28 9.59 -10.25
N GLU A 96 -12.43 9.84 -11.26
CA GLU A 96 -12.80 10.57 -12.48
C GLU A 96 -13.92 9.88 -13.29
N VAL A 97 -13.99 8.54 -13.26
CA VAL A 97 -15.05 7.79 -13.96
C VAL A 97 -16.23 7.42 -13.05
N GLY A 98 -16.26 7.91 -11.81
CA GLY A 98 -17.35 7.68 -10.86
C GLY A 98 -17.46 6.24 -10.36
N LEU A 99 -16.34 5.50 -10.33
CA LEU A 99 -16.27 4.16 -9.75
C LEU A 99 -16.08 4.23 -8.22
N PRO A 100 -16.55 3.21 -7.47
CA PRO A 100 -16.24 3.08 -6.04
C PRO A 100 -14.73 3.06 -5.83
N HIS A 101 -14.22 3.83 -4.86
CA HIS A 101 -12.78 4.00 -4.58
C HIS A 101 -12.48 4.22 -3.09
N ALA A 102 -13.42 3.84 -2.21
CA ALA A 102 -13.32 4.16 -0.78
C ALA A 102 -12.42 3.16 -0.05
N THR A 103 -12.49 1.88 -0.39
CA THR A 103 -11.75 0.82 0.30
C THR A 103 -10.74 0.12 -0.59
N ALA A 104 -9.78 -0.56 0.02
CA ALA A 104 -8.86 -1.45 -0.68
C ALA A 104 -9.61 -2.51 -1.51
N GLY A 105 -10.76 -3.00 -1.02
CA GLY A 105 -11.62 -3.92 -1.74
C GLY A 105 -12.16 -3.35 -3.06
N ASP A 106 -12.34 -2.03 -3.16
CA ASP A 106 -12.74 -1.37 -4.40
C ASP A 106 -11.64 -1.41 -5.47
N LEU A 107 -10.36 -1.21 -5.08
CA LEU A 107 -9.22 -1.42 -5.97
C LEU A 107 -9.21 -2.85 -6.55
N ARG A 108 -9.43 -3.85 -5.69
CA ARG A 108 -9.50 -5.26 -6.14
C ARG A 108 -10.61 -5.51 -7.17
N ARG A 109 -11.74 -4.79 -7.05
CA ARG A 109 -12.85 -4.89 -8.01
C ARG A 109 -12.49 -4.17 -9.30
N TYR A 110 -11.89 -2.98 -9.21
CA TYR A 110 -11.41 -2.21 -10.35
C TYR A 110 -10.41 -3.01 -11.20
N TRP A 111 -9.49 -3.74 -10.58
CA TRP A 111 -8.50 -4.49 -11.34
C TRP A 111 -9.05 -5.69 -12.12
N LYS A 112 -10.33 -6.06 -11.93
CA LYS A 112 -11.00 -7.00 -12.86
C LYS A 112 -11.29 -6.37 -14.23
N ILE A 113 -11.25 -5.04 -14.32
CA ILE A 113 -11.42 -4.23 -15.52
C ILE A 113 -10.04 -3.84 -16.08
N ASP A 114 -9.12 -3.42 -15.21
CA ASP A 114 -7.72 -3.11 -15.55
C ASP A 114 -6.73 -4.01 -14.76
N PRO A 115 -6.24 -5.12 -15.35
CA PRO A 115 -5.62 -6.20 -14.59
C PRO A 115 -4.16 -6.00 -14.21
N TRP A 116 -3.60 -4.78 -14.31
CA TRP A 116 -2.16 -4.56 -14.06
C TRP A 116 -1.69 -5.17 -12.72
N PHE A 117 -2.37 -4.89 -11.61
CA PHE A 117 -2.03 -5.45 -10.30
C PHE A 117 -2.48 -6.90 -10.08
N LEU A 118 -3.39 -7.43 -10.90
CA LEU A 118 -3.75 -8.86 -10.85
C LEU A 118 -2.64 -9.73 -11.45
N ASP A 119 -1.99 -9.24 -12.51
CA ASP A 119 -1.00 -10.00 -13.29
C ASP A 119 0.45 -9.70 -12.90
N LEU A 120 0.68 -8.75 -11.99
CA LEU A 120 1.99 -8.35 -11.46
C LEU A 120 2.64 -9.40 -10.55
#